data_AF-A0A7Y3F0B2-F1
#
_entry.id   AF-A0A7Y3F0B2-F1
#
_cell.length_a   1.000
_cell.length_b   1.000
_cell.length_c   1.000
_cell.angle_alpha   90.00
_cell.angle_beta   90.00
_cell.angle_gamma   90.00
#
_symmetry.space_group_name_H-M   'P 1'
#
loop_
_entity.id
_entity.type
_entity.pdbx_description
1 polymer ?
#
loop_
_entity_poly.entity_id
_entity_poly.type
_entity_poly.pdbx_seq_one_letter_code
_entity_poly.pdbx_strand_id
1 'polypeptide(L)'
;MSKRKDYWRMSNLTGLIIGISMLLLAGFAYAQAYEGADFCKNCHEDVYNEWKASGHPYKLMQGEDAQHRPIPLPRGWDWPEDGALENGTLVEGEVSYVIGGYKWKSRYMDHEGYIVTVTEDEDGNPVDGVNQYNFLTGEWVNYNAGVDNKPYNCGVCHTTNWVADDDAETDNDLSDNQNGLPGIWGTFDDGGIHCEQCHGNGGHNEFPVDDSAEACGACHYRTAAPGAEVNVIPAGGGFIKHHEQYNEHLASPHANMKCVTCHNPHKRGEFSIKEGRECTDCHTDVAASYAMDSMADYGVECKDCHMPYASKSANQLGPY
;
A
#
# COMPACT_ATOMS: atom_id res chain seq x y z
N MET A 1 -43.75 61.84 -55.16
CA MET A 1 -43.08 60.74 -55.87
C MET A 1 -41.59 61.02 -55.94
N SER A 2 -40.79 59.98 -55.69
CA SER A 2 -39.38 59.82 -56.03
C SER A 2 -38.29 60.53 -55.22
N LYS A 3 -37.43 59.67 -54.65
CA LYS A 3 -36.20 59.83 -53.88
C LYS A 3 -35.04 60.44 -54.67
N ARG A 4 -34.06 61.01 -53.95
CA ARG A 4 -32.59 60.96 -54.13
C ARG A 4 -31.99 61.37 -52.77
N LYS A 5 -31.41 60.48 -51.94
CA LYS A 5 -30.05 59.88 -51.95
C LYS A 5 -28.92 60.92 -51.97
N ASP A 6 -28.48 61.31 -50.78
CA ASP A 6 -27.21 62.00 -50.54
C ASP A 6 -26.24 61.08 -49.81
N TYR A 7 -25.05 60.95 -50.38
CA TYR A 7 -23.90 60.22 -49.83
C TYR A 7 -23.16 61.11 -48.84
N TRP A 8 -22.95 60.61 -47.62
CA TRP A 8 -22.12 61.28 -46.61
C TRP A 8 -20.68 60.75 -46.64
N ARG A 9 -19.77 61.68 -46.35
CA ARG A 9 -18.32 61.62 -46.55
C ARG A 9 -17.62 60.67 -45.57
N MET A 10 -16.55 60.05 -46.07
CA MET A 10 -15.48 59.42 -45.28
C MET A 10 -14.74 60.46 -44.45
N SER A 11 -14.43 60.16 -43.19
CA SER A 11 -13.39 60.83 -42.40
C SER A 11 -12.84 59.89 -41.33
N ASN A 12 -11.65 59.38 -41.62
CA ASN A 12 -10.48 59.14 -40.78
C ASN A 12 -10.61 58.51 -39.38
N LEU A 13 -9.90 57.37 -39.30
CA LEU A 13 -9.32 56.72 -38.14
C LEU A 13 -8.73 57.71 -37.12
N THR A 14 -9.08 57.52 -35.86
CA THR A 14 -8.19 57.76 -34.72
C THR A 14 -8.32 56.59 -33.76
N GLY A 15 -7.18 55.94 -33.50
CA GLY A 15 -7.09 54.68 -32.79
C GLY A 15 -7.30 54.80 -31.29
N LEU A 16 -7.87 53.73 -30.73
CA LEU A 16 -7.70 53.35 -29.34
C LEU A 16 -7.98 51.84 -29.21
N ILE A 17 -6.94 51.02 -29.31
CA ILE A 17 -6.95 49.67 -28.76
C ILE A 17 -5.69 49.55 -27.92
N ILE A 18 -5.83 49.86 -26.63
CA ILE A 18 -4.89 49.45 -25.61
C ILE A 18 -5.14 47.95 -25.43
N GLY A 19 -4.41 47.14 -26.18
CA GLY A 19 -4.35 45.70 -25.98
C GLY A 19 -3.52 45.43 -24.74
N ILE A 20 -4.19 45.21 -23.61
CA ILE A 20 -3.57 44.62 -22.42
C ILE A 20 -3.26 43.16 -22.79
N SER A 21 -2.04 42.91 -23.24
CA SER A 21 -1.45 41.58 -23.35
C SER A 21 -1.11 41.11 -21.93
N MET A 22 -2.13 40.70 -21.15
CA MET A 22 -1.89 39.85 -19.99
C MET A 22 -1.41 38.50 -20.52
N LEU A 23 -0.09 38.30 -20.47
CA LEU A 23 0.53 36.99 -20.56
C LEU A 23 -0.08 36.13 -19.45
N LEU A 24 -1.02 35.26 -19.82
CA LEU A 24 -1.39 34.11 -19.01
C LEU A 24 -0.20 33.14 -19.05
N LEU A 25 0.80 33.39 -18.21
CA LEU A 25 1.64 32.32 -17.70
C LEU A 25 0.73 31.47 -16.83
N ALA A 26 0.03 30.52 -17.45
CA ALA A 26 -0.44 29.36 -16.72
C ALA A 26 0.81 28.73 -16.11
N GLY A 27 0.97 28.87 -14.79
CA GLY A 27 1.99 28.12 -14.07
C GLY A 27 1.70 26.66 -14.34
N PHE A 28 2.58 26.01 -15.10
CA PHE A 28 2.65 24.56 -15.07
C PHE A 28 3.06 24.21 -13.64
N ALA A 29 2.11 23.73 -12.84
CA ALA A 29 2.45 23.00 -11.64
C ALA A 29 3.16 21.73 -12.12
N TYR A 30 4.49 21.72 -12.03
CA TYR A 30 5.25 20.51 -12.21
C TYR A 30 4.97 19.65 -10.99
N ALA A 31 4.28 18.51 -11.17
CA ALA A 31 4.29 17.48 -10.16
C ALA A 31 5.78 17.13 -9.91
N GLN A 32 6.23 17.22 -8.65
CA GLN A 32 7.60 16.87 -8.33
C GLN A 32 7.81 15.38 -8.62
N ALA A 33 8.98 15.04 -9.17
CA ALA A 33 9.35 13.66 -9.43
C ALA A 33 9.56 12.91 -8.10
N TYR A 34 9.35 11.60 -8.13
CA TYR A 34 9.73 10.71 -7.05
C TYR A 34 11.26 10.68 -6.91
N GLU A 35 11.76 10.91 -5.70
CA GLU A 35 13.21 10.98 -5.40
C GLU A 35 13.71 9.71 -4.66
N GLY A 36 12.81 8.97 -4.01
CA GLY A 36 13.12 7.77 -3.28
C GLY A 36 13.48 7.99 -1.80
N ALA A 37 13.36 6.93 -1.02
CA ALA A 37 13.61 6.99 0.42
C ALA A 37 15.08 7.33 0.78
N ASP A 38 16.05 6.94 -0.07
CA ASP A 38 17.46 7.25 0.14
C ASP A 38 17.78 8.75 -0.02
N PHE A 39 17.01 9.47 -0.84
CA PHE A 39 17.11 10.93 -0.89
C PHE A 39 16.74 11.53 0.47
N CYS A 40 15.64 11.05 1.06
CA CYS A 40 15.12 11.49 2.36
C CYS A 40 16.13 11.22 3.50
N LYS A 41 16.79 10.07 3.46
CA LYS A 41 17.81 9.64 4.44
C LYS A 41 18.93 10.66 4.63
N ASN A 42 19.31 11.40 3.58
CA ASN A 42 20.40 12.37 3.64
C ASN A 42 20.19 13.47 4.70
N CYS A 43 18.93 13.76 5.04
CA CYS A 43 18.56 14.71 6.10
C CYS A 43 17.86 14.04 7.29
N HIS A 44 17.19 12.91 7.08
CA HIS A 44 16.33 12.23 8.06
C HIS A 44 16.80 10.81 8.37
N GLU A 45 18.08 10.64 8.67
CA GLU A 45 18.70 9.33 8.85
C GLU A 45 18.02 8.47 9.93
N ASP A 46 17.71 9.05 11.10
CA ASP A 46 17.07 8.33 12.20
C ASP A 46 15.68 7.82 11.81
N VAL A 47 14.87 8.68 11.19
CA VAL A 47 13.51 8.33 10.73
C VAL A 47 13.58 7.26 9.63
N TYR A 48 14.50 7.42 8.68
CA TYR A 48 14.75 6.42 7.65
C TYR A 48 15.13 5.06 8.26
N ASN A 49 16.00 5.04 9.27
CA ASN A 49 16.44 3.79 9.91
C ASN A 49 15.29 3.11 10.67
N GLU A 50 14.41 3.88 11.33
CA GLU A 50 13.18 3.35 11.91
C GLU A 50 12.26 2.77 10.83
N TRP A 51 12.00 3.54 9.76
CA TRP A 51 11.09 3.15 8.66
C TRP A 51 11.60 1.93 7.90
N LYS A 52 12.89 1.89 7.58
CA LYS A 52 13.54 0.76 6.91
C LYS A 52 13.47 -0.49 7.77
N ALA A 53 13.44 -0.35 9.09
CA ALA A 53 13.25 -1.47 9.98
C ALA A 53 11.78 -1.93 10.06
N SER A 54 10.81 -1.15 9.58
CA SER A 54 9.37 -1.45 9.59
C SER A 54 8.95 -2.39 8.45
N GLY A 55 7.65 -2.74 8.40
CA GLY A 55 7.11 -3.60 7.34
C GLY A 55 6.69 -2.88 6.06
N HIS A 56 6.50 -1.56 6.11
CA HIS A 56 6.06 -0.73 4.98
C HIS A 56 6.94 -0.85 3.71
N PRO A 57 8.28 -0.73 3.77
CA PRO A 57 9.14 -0.87 2.58
C PRO A 57 9.13 -2.26 1.96
N TYR A 58 8.64 -3.27 2.69
CA TYR A 58 8.77 -4.67 2.30
C TYR A 58 7.44 -5.30 1.94
N LYS A 59 6.46 -4.47 1.55
CA LYS A 59 5.14 -4.97 1.17
C LYS A 59 5.14 -5.55 -0.24
N LEU A 60 5.99 -5.04 -1.12
CA LEU A 60 6.36 -5.62 -2.40
C LEU A 60 7.87 -5.42 -2.57
N MET A 61 8.60 -6.46 -2.94
CA MET A 61 10.04 -6.40 -3.22
C MET A 61 10.32 -7.10 -4.55
N GLN A 62 11.28 -6.62 -5.32
CA GLN A 62 11.78 -7.35 -6.49
C GLN A 62 12.41 -8.67 -6.05
N GLY A 63 12.38 -9.69 -6.91
CA GLY A 63 12.95 -11.01 -6.63
C GLY A 63 14.44 -10.94 -6.28
N GLU A 64 15.18 -10.08 -6.99
CA GLU A 64 16.63 -9.84 -6.77
C GLU A 64 16.95 -9.21 -5.41
N ASP A 65 16.05 -8.41 -4.84
CA ASP A 65 16.19 -7.88 -3.48
C ASP A 65 15.72 -8.90 -2.45
N ALA A 66 14.64 -9.60 -2.75
CA ALA A 66 14.01 -10.54 -1.83
C ALA A 66 14.87 -11.78 -1.55
N GLN A 67 15.68 -12.23 -2.51
CA GLN A 67 16.61 -13.36 -2.33
C GLN A 67 17.63 -13.14 -1.20
N HIS A 68 17.92 -11.88 -0.87
CA HIS A 68 18.85 -11.52 0.21
C HIS A 68 18.21 -11.58 1.62
N ARG A 69 16.96 -12.04 1.72
CA ARG A 69 16.19 -12.14 2.96
C ARG A 69 15.88 -13.60 3.29
N PRO A 70 15.58 -13.93 4.56
CA PRO A 70 15.19 -15.28 4.96
C PRO A 70 13.73 -15.58 4.56
N ILE A 71 13.42 -15.46 3.28
CA ILE A 71 12.11 -15.75 2.68
C ILE A 71 12.23 -17.11 2.01
N PRO A 72 11.47 -18.14 2.45
CA PRO A 72 11.46 -19.43 1.78
C PRO A 72 10.93 -19.28 0.35
N LEU A 73 11.43 -20.06 -0.60
CA LEU A 73 10.82 -20.18 -1.93
C LEU A 73 9.82 -21.34 -1.96
N PRO A 74 8.71 -21.21 -2.69
CA PRO A 74 7.85 -22.34 -2.98
C PRO A 74 8.62 -23.35 -3.84
N ARG A 75 8.28 -24.63 -3.74
CA ARG A 75 8.97 -25.66 -4.52
C ARG A 75 8.67 -25.48 -6.01
N GLY A 76 9.69 -25.69 -6.85
CA GLY A 76 9.62 -25.49 -8.30
C GLY A 76 9.90 -24.05 -8.74
N TRP A 77 10.29 -23.18 -7.81
CA TRP A 77 10.59 -21.78 -8.09
C TRP A 77 12.02 -21.43 -7.69
N ASP A 78 12.63 -20.54 -8.47
CA ASP A 78 13.98 -20.04 -8.27
C ASP A 78 14.02 -18.52 -8.12
N TRP A 79 15.10 -18.02 -7.52
CA TRP A 79 15.40 -16.59 -7.49
C TRP A 79 16.01 -16.16 -8.82
N PRO A 80 15.67 -14.95 -9.31
CA PRO A 80 16.29 -14.41 -10.51
C PRO A 80 17.74 -14.01 -10.26
N GLU A 81 18.53 -13.90 -11.34
CA GLU A 81 19.84 -13.25 -11.30
C GLU A 81 19.73 -11.74 -11.00
N ASP A 82 20.78 -11.16 -10.43
CA ASP A 82 20.82 -9.70 -10.17
C ASP A 82 20.68 -8.90 -11.47
N GLY A 83 19.75 -7.94 -11.49
CA GLY A 83 19.46 -7.08 -12.63
C GLY A 83 18.50 -7.70 -13.66
N ALA A 84 17.88 -8.85 -13.37
CA ALA A 84 17.00 -9.55 -14.31
C ALA A 84 15.80 -8.70 -14.76
N LEU A 85 15.27 -7.84 -13.87
CA LEU A 85 14.16 -6.93 -14.17
C LEU A 85 14.58 -5.65 -14.89
N GLU A 86 15.76 -5.11 -14.59
CA GLU A 86 16.22 -3.83 -15.14
C GLU A 86 16.88 -3.99 -16.52
N ASN A 87 17.77 -4.97 -16.66
CA ASN A 87 18.68 -5.09 -17.80
C ASN A 87 18.83 -6.54 -18.32
N GLY A 88 18.19 -7.50 -17.65
CA GLY A 88 18.25 -8.92 -17.98
C GLY A 88 16.98 -9.45 -18.64
N THR A 89 16.73 -10.74 -18.47
CA THR A 89 15.51 -11.41 -18.93
C THR A 89 15.09 -12.36 -17.84
N LEU A 90 13.96 -12.10 -17.20
CA LEU A 90 13.34 -13.09 -16.32
C LEU A 90 12.91 -14.31 -17.16
N VAL A 91 13.21 -15.50 -16.67
CA VAL A 91 12.84 -16.75 -17.34
C VAL A 91 11.78 -17.52 -16.56
N GLU A 92 11.08 -18.41 -17.26
CA GLU A 92 10.08 -19.29 -16.68
C GLU A 92 10.64 -20.04 -15.45
N GLY A 93 9.89 -20.04 -14.34
CA GLY A 93 10.31 -20.59 -13.05
C GLY A 93 10.97 -19.60 -12.10
N GLU A 94 11.33 -18.39 -12.55
CA GLU A 94 11.88 -17.34 -11.70
C GLU A 94 10.81 -16.43 -11.10
N VAL A 95 11.10 -15.93 -9.89
CA VAL A 95 10.24 -14.97 -9.18
C VAL A 95 10.57 -13.53 -9.59
N SER A 96 9.62 -12.82 -10.18
CA SER A 96 9.76 -11.38 -10.47
C SER A 96 9.66 -10.52 -9.21
N TYR A 97 8.65 -10.80 -8.36
CA TYR A 97 8.36 -10.03 -7.16
C TYR A 97 7.90 -10.92 -6.01
N VAL A 98 8.21 -10.49 -4.78
CA VAL A 98 7.67 -11.05 -3.54
C VAL A 98 6.68 -10.09 -2.91
N ILE A 99 5.46 -10.55 -2.69
CA ILE A 99 4.39 -9.83 -2.00
C ILE A 99 4.46 -10.16 -0.50
N GLY A 100 4.89 -9.21 0.31
CA GLY A 100 5.13 -9.40 1.75
C GLY A 100 6.53 -9.95 2.03
N GLY A 101 6.67 -10.93 2.92
CA GLY A 101 7.99 -11.47 3.29
C GLY A 101 8.73 -10.69 4.38
N TYR A 102 8.09 -9.70 5.01
CA TYR A 102 8.61 -9.02 6.19
C TYR A 102 8.41 -9.81 7.49
N LYS A 103 7.16 -10.20 7.80
CA LYS A 103 6.82 -10.78 9.10
C LYS A 103 5.69 -11.81 9.12
N TRP A 104 4.62 -11.61 8.34
CA TRP A 104 3.42 -12.45 8.47
C TRP A 104 3.33 -13.55 7.41
N LYS A 105 3.48 -13.16 6.14
CA LYS A 105 3.35 -14.07 5.01
C LYS A 105 4.11 -13.55 3.79
N SER A 106 4.50 -14.45 2.92
CA SER A 106 5.04 -14.16 1.58
C SER A 106 4.21 -14.89 0.52
N ARG A 107 4.14 -14.26 -0.64
CA ARG A 107 3.62 -14.80 -1.90
C ARG A 107 4.54 -14.30 -3.01
N TYR A 108 4.40 -14.88 -4.18
CA TYR A 108 5.36 -14.74 -5.26
C TYR A 108 4.62 -14.38 -6.55
N MET A 109 5.32 -13.68 -7.43
CA MET A 109 4.87 -13.38 -8.77
C MET A 109 5.88 -14.02 -9.74
N ASP A 110 5.37 -14.61 -10.81
CA ASP A 110 6.19 -15.29 -11.80
C ASP A 110 6.92 -14.31 -12.72
N HIS A 111 7.68 -14.83 -13.67
CA HIS A 111 8.42 -14.04 -14.65
C HIS A 111 7.58 -13.11 -15.53
N GLU A 112 6.27 -13.34 -15.64
CA GLU A 112 5.30 -12.50 -16.36
C GLU A 112 4.54 -11.55 -15.42
N GLY A 113 4.84 -11.58 -14.12
CA GLY A 113 4.23 -10.74 -13.10
C GLY A 113 2.89 -11.26 -12.57
N TYR A 114 2.43 -12.44 -12.98
CA TYR A 114 1.22 -13.04 -12.41
C TYR A 114 1.52 -13.62 -11.04
N ILE A 115 0.55 -13.56 -10.13
CA ILE A 115 0.68 -14.19 -8.82
C ILE A 115 0.78 -15.70 -9.02
N VAL A 116 1.82 -16.30 -8.47
CA VAL A 116 2.03 -17.76 -8.48
C VAL A 116 0.87 -18.43 -7.76
N THR A 117 0.15 -19.32 -8.44
CA THR A 117 -0.99 -20.10 -7.91
C THR A 117 -0.80 -21.62 -8.02
N VAL A 118 0.26 -22.05 -8.71
CA VAL A 118 0.67 -23.44 -8.92
C VAL A 118 2.15 -23.56 -8.52
N THR A 119 2.50 -24.63 -7.82
CA THR A 119 3.86 -24.95 -7.36
C THR A 119 4.16 -26.41 -7.70
N GLU A 120 5.21 -27.02 -7.11
CA GLU A 120 5.56 -28.42 -7.34
C GLU A 120 5.53 -29.30 -6.07
N ASP A 121 5.30 -30.60 -6.25
CA ASP A 121 5.50 -31.64 -5.23
C ASP A 121 6.95 -32.14 -5.14
N GLU A 122 7.23 -33.13 -4.29
CA GLU A 122 8.59 -33.67 -4.11
C GLU A 122 9.18 -34.33 -5.36
N ASP A 123 8.32 -34.77 -6.27
CA ASP A 123 8.67 -35.46 -7.50
C ASP A 123 8.71 -34.49 -8.70
N GLY A 124 8.46 -33.19 -8.48
CA GLY A 124 8.43 -32.15 -9.52
C GLY A 124 7.12 -32.09 -10.30
N ASN A 125 6.03 -32.68 -9.80
CA ASN A 125 4.73 -32.55 -10.46
C ASN A 125 4.01 -31.28 -10.02
N PRO A 126 3.22 -30.63 -10.90
CA PRO A 126 2.50 -29.42 -10.55
C PRO A 126 1.42 -29.67 -9.49
N VAL A 127 1.29 -28.74 -8.55
CA VAL A 127 0.33 -28.74 -7.45
C VAL A 127 -0.37 -27.38 -7.38
N ASP A 128 -1.70 -27.40 -7.42
CA ASP A 128 -2.51 -26.20 -7.19
C ASP A 128 -2.34 -25.71 -5.74
N GLY A 129 -1.76 -24.52 -5.57
CA GLY A 129 -1.56 -23.88 -4.28
C GLY A 129 -0.17 -24.13 -3.69
N VAL A 130 -0.10 -24.28 -2.36
CA VAL A 130 1.17 -24.36 -1.59
C VAL A 130 2.10 -23.16 -1.89
N ASN A 131 1.48 -22.00 -2.13
CA ASN A 131 2.08 -20.82 -2.75
C ASN A 131 2.14 -19.60 -1.81
N GLN A 132 1.66 -19.74 -0.57
CA GLN A 132 1.75 -18.71 0.46
C GLN A 132 2.40 -19.29 1.71
N TYR A 133 3.54 -18.73 2.10
CA TYR A 133 4.21 -19.12 3.34
C TYR A 133 3.71 -18.29 4.52
N ASN A 134 3.44 -18.94 5.64
CA ASN A 134 3.09 -18.30 6.91
C ASN A 134 4.29 -18.32 7.86
N PHE A 135 4.84 -17.15 8.16
CA PHE A 135 6.03 -17.04 9.02
C PHE A 135 5.74 -17.36 10.49
N LEU A 136 4.49 -17.26 10.93
CA LEU A 136 4.13 -17.58 12.31
C LEU A 136 4.10 -19.10 12.55
N THR A 137 3.54 -19.87 11.61
CA THR A 137 3.40 -21.33 11.77
C THR A 137 4.50 -22.12 11.07
N GLY A 138 5.24 -21.51 10.14
CA GLY A 138 6.23 -22.18 9.30
C GLY A 138 5.61 -23.07 8.22
N GLU A 139 4.35 -22.82 7.86
CA GLU A 139 3.58 -23.68 6.96
C GLU A 139 3.30 -22.98 5.63
N TRP A 140 3.29 -23.79 4.57
CA TRP A 140 2.75 -23.40 3.27
C TRP A 140 1.25 -23.64 3.24
N VAL A 141 0.52 -22.67 2.70
CA VAL A 141 -0.93 -22.75 2.49
C VAL A 141 -1.34 -22.19 1.14
N ASN A 142 -2.59 -22.44 0.79
CA ASN A 142 -3.13 -22.07 -0.51
C ASN A 142 -3.58 -20.60 -0.56
N TYR A 143 -3.29 -19.94 -1.69
CA TYR A 143 -3.83 -18.65 -2.06
C TYR A 143 -4.24 -18.66 -3.53
N ASN A 144 -5.55 -18.62 -3.83
CA ASN A 144 -6.07 -18.73 -5.20
C ASN A 144 -5.49 -19.94 -5.97
N ALA A 145 -5.38 -21.10 -5.30
CA ALA A 145 -4.79 -22.32 -5.86
C ALA A 145 -5.40 -22.67 -7.23
N GLY A 146 -4.54 -22.92 -8.23
CA GLY A 146 -4.92 -23.34 -9.57
C GLY A 146 -5.62 -22.27 -10.41
N VAL A 147 -5.62 -20.99 -9.99
CA VAL A 147 -6.13 -19.90 -10.81
C VAL A 147 -5.08 -19.50 -11.84
N ASP A 148 -5.36 -19.78 -13.11
CA ASP A 148 -4.52 -19.37 -14.24
C ASP A 148 -4.36 -17.84 -14.27
N ASN A 149 -3.13 -17.40 -14.57
CA ASN A 149 -2.76 -16.00 -14.81
C ASN A 149 -3.38 -15.02 -13.82
N LYS A 150 -3.26 -15.30 -12.52
CA LYS A 150 -3.85 -14.47 -11.47
C LYS A 150 -3.18 -13.08 -11.48
N PRO A 151 -3.86 -11.99 -11.87
CA PRO A 151 -3.22 -10.70 -11.98
C PRO A 151 -2.94 -10.08 -10.61
N TYR A 152 -1.94 -9.21 -10.58
CA TYR A 152 -1.61 -8.34 -9.47
C TYR A 152 -2.18 -6.94 -9.70
N ASN A 153 -3.20 -6.62 -8.91
CA ASN A 153 -3.85 -5.33 -8.86
C ASN A 153 -3.91 -4.79 -7.42
N CYS A 154 -2.94 -5.19 -6.60
CA CYS A 154 -2.88 -4.86 -5.18
C CYS A 154 -2.03 -3.62 -4.88
N GLY A 155 -1.51 -2.94 -5.91
CA GLY A 155 -0.46 -1.92 -5.78
C GLY A 155 -0.86 -0.71 -4.97
N VAL A 156 -2.14 -0.30 -5.00
CA VAL A 156 -2.68 0.81 -4.17
C VAL A 156 -2.24 0.74 -2.71
N CYS A 157 -2.12 -0.46 -2.14
CA CYS A 157 -1.73 -0.66 -0.74
C CYS A 157 -0.34 -1.25 -0.55
N HIS A 158 0.36 -1.57 -1.64
CA HIS A 158 1.57 -2.39 -1.62
C HIS A 158 2.77 -1.73 -2.28
N THR A 159 2.57 -0.61 -2.97
CA THR A 159 3.60 0.13 -3.71
C THR A 159 3.48 1.62 -3.43
N THR A 160 4.45 2.40 -3.89
CA THR A 160 4.44 3.86 -3.80
C THR A 160 3.99 4.47 -5.12
N ASN A 161 3.03 5.39 -5.05
CA ASN A 161 2.46 6.10 -6.20
C ASN A 161 1.89 5.16 -7.28
N TRP A 162 1.12 4.16 -6.85
CA TRP A 162 0.43 3.26 -7.77
C TRP A 162 -0.50 4.01 -8.72
N VAL A 163 -0.40 3.68 -10.01
CA VAL A 163 -1.35 4.06 -11.05
C VAL A 163 -1.92 2.76 -11.61
N ALA A 164 -3.23 2.58 -11.48
CA ALA A 164 -3.91 1.40 -12.00
C ALA A 164 -3.99 1.44 -13.53
N ASP A 165 -3.80 0.28 -14.13
CA ASP A 165 -4.20 -0.02 -15.50
C ASP A 165 -5.55 -0.77 -15.40
N ASP A 166 -6.64 -0.04 -15.68
CA ASP A 166 -8.02 -0.50 -15.49
C ASP A 166 -8.52 -1.35 -16.68
N ASP A 167 -7.83 -1.30 -17.83
CA ASP A 167 -8.17 -2.01 -19.07
C ASP A 167 -7.14 -3.05 -19.54
N ALA A 168 -6.15 -3.35 -18.69
CA ALA A 168 -5.11 -4.38 -18.80
C ALA A 168 -5.56 -5.71 -19.43
N GLU A 169 -6.79 -6.14 -19.12
CA GLU A 169 -7.34 -7.40 -19.62
C GLU A 169 -7.68 -7.35 -21.12
N THR A 170 -7.83 -6.17 -21.71
CA THR A 170 -8.56 -5.98 -22.97
C THR A 170 -7.83 -5.19 -24.06
N ASP A 171 -6.89 -4.33 -23.70
CA ASP A 171 -6.26 -3.41 -24.66
C ASP A 171 -4.96 -3.97 -25.29
N ASN A 172 -4.30 -4.93 -24.62
CA ASN A 172 -2.98 -5.48 -24.98
C ASN A 172 -1.88 -4.40 -25.07
N ASP A 173 -2.06 -3.28 -24.38
CA ASP A 173 -0.96 -2.34 -24.10
C ASP A 173 -0.19 -2.88 -22.90
N LEU A 174 1.14 -2.75 -22.91
CA LEU A 174 1.98 -3.10 -21.77
C LEU A 174 2.75 -1.89 -21.23
N SER A 175 2.48 -0.70 -21.77
CA SER A 175 3.22 0.52 -21.43
C SER A 175 2.85 1.10 -20.06
N ASP A 176 1.71 0.70 -19.51
CA ASP A 176 1.19 1.01 -18.18
C ASP A 176 1.14 -0.20 -17.24
N ASN A 177 1.83 -1.29 -17.61
CA ASN A 177 2.15 -2.40 -16.73
C ASN A 177 3.60 -2.28 -16.25
N GLN A 178 3.83 -2.44 -14.95
CA GLN A 178 5.17 -2.32 -14.39
C GLN A 178 6.16 -3.24 -15.11
N ASN A 179 7.25 -2.66 -15.61
CA ASN A 179 8.31 -3.32 -16.39
C ASN A 179 7.80 -4.05 -17.66
N GLY A 180 6.62 -3.71 -18.16
CA GLY A 180 5.99 -4.42 -19.27
C GLY A 180 5.53 -5.84 -18.94
N LEU A 181 5.31 -6.15 -17.65
CA LEU A 181 4.87 -7.47 -17.20
C LEU A 181 3.33 -7.57 -17.24
N PRO A 182 2.74 -8.44 -18.08
CA PRO A 182 1.29 -8.50 -18.30
C PRO A 182 0.48 -8.90 -17.05
N GLY A 183 1.13 -9.50 -16.05
CA GLY A 183 0.50 -9.84 -14.78
C GLY A 183 0.39 -8.69 -13.79
N ILE A 184 1.03 -7.54 -14.02
CA ILE A 184 0.97 -6.37 -13.14
C ILE A 184 0.05 -5.31 -13.74
N TRP A 185 -1.16 -5.17 -13.23
CA TRP A 185 -2.19 -4.26 -13.77
C TRP A 185 -2.04 -2.83 -13.27
N GLY A 186 -0.87 -2.25 -13.53
CA GLY A 186 -0.53 -0.87 -13.22
C GLY A 186 0.97 -0.63 -13.08
N THR A 187 1.34 0.63 -12.88
CA THR A 187 2.72 1.07 -12.62
C THR A 187 2.88 1.67 -11.23
N PHE A 188 4.12 1.75 -10.75
CA PHE A 188 4.46 2.42 -9.50
C PHE A 188 5.89 2.97 -9.54
N ASP A 189 6.18 3.92 -8.65
CA ASP A 189 7.53 4.48 -8.54
C ASP A 189 8.48 3.54 -7.78
N ASP A 190 7.98 2.86 -6.73
CA ASP A 190 8.76 1.89 -5.95
C ASP A 190 7.89 0.79 -5.32
N GLY A 191 8.47 -0.39 -5.15
CA GLY A 191 7.84 -1.52 -4.45
C GLY A 191 7.82 -1.27 -2.94
N GLY A 192 6.67 -1.49 -2.30
CA GLY A 192 6.48 -1.13 -0.90
C GLY A 192 6.04 0.31 -0.67
N ILE A 193 5.78 0.64 0.59
CA ILE A 193 5.28 1.95 1.04
C ILE A 193 6.46 2.80 1.50
N HIS A 194 6.92 3.69 0.62
CA HIS A 194 8.06 4.58 0.81
C HIS A 194 7.60 5.95 1.33
N CYS A 195 8.55 6.82 1.70
CA CYS A 195 8.30 8.12 2.33
C CYS A 195 7.23 8.94 1.57
N GLU A 196 7.37 9.01 0.25
CA GLU A 196 6.56 9.84 -0.63
C GLU A 196 5.12 9.35 -0.78
N GLN A 197 4.82 8.09 -0.42
CA GLN A 197 3.44 7.60 -0.37
C GLN A 197 2.60 8.33 0.70
N CYS A 198 3.23 8.82 1.77
CA CYS A 198 2.56 9.57 2.85
C CYS A 198 2.92 11.06 2.83
N HIS A 199 4.14 11.40 2.42
CA HIS A 199 4.65 12.78 2.42
C HIS A 199 4.47 13.50 1.08
N GLY A 200 4.04 12.81 0.03
CA GLY A 200 3.99 13.30 -1.34
C GLY A 200 5.38 13.43 -1.97
N ASN A 201 5.41 13.50 -3.30
CA ASN A 201 6.65 13.73 -4.04
C ASN A 201 7.15 15.17 -3.79
N GLY A 202 8.45 15.33 -3.57
CA GLY A 202 9.06 16.66 -3.34
C GLY A 202 9.11 17.16 -1.89
N GLY A 203 8.47 16.44 -0.95
CA GLY A 203 8.68 16.62 0.49
C GLY A 203 8.14 17.93 1.10
N HIS A 204 9.02 18.71 1.73
CA HIS A 204 8.70 19.54 2.92
C HIS A 204 7.93 20.85 2.67
N ASN A 205 7.86 21.33 1.43
CA ASN A 205 7.46 22.72 1.17
C ASN A 205 6.15 22.88 0.39
N GLU A 206 5.58 21.82 -0.16
CA GLU A 206 4.38 21.91 -0.99
C GLU A 206 3.16 21.18 -0.42
N PHE A 207 3.36 20.19 0.47
CA PHE A 207 2.26 19.38 1.00
C PHE A 207 2.38 19.16 2.52
N PRO A 208 1.46 19.67 3.35
CA PRO A 208 1.37 19.22 4.73
C PRO A 208 1.03 17.74 4.74
N VAL A 209 1.72 16.97 5.59
CA VAL A 209 1.43 15.54 5.78
C VAL A 209 0.00 15.37 6.26
N ASP A 210 -0.79 14.58 5.54
CA ASP A 210 -2.12 14.20 5.99
C ASP A 210 -1.99 13.14 7.09
N ASP A 211 -2.22 13.58 8.33
CA ASP A 211 -2.12 12.75 9.52
C ASP A 211 -3.49 12.18 9.95
N SER A 212 -4.52 12.33 9.11
CA SER A 212 -5.86 11.80 9.35
C SER A 212 -5.88 10.27 9.44
N ALA A 213 -6.93 9.72 10.06
CA ALA A 213 -7.11 8.27 10.07
C ALA A 213 -7.44 7.76 8.65
N GLU A 214 -8.16 8.58 7.88
CA GLU A 214 -8.52 8.39 6.48
C GLU A 214 -7.30 8.16 5.58
N ALA A 215 -6.21 8.92 5.77
CA ALA A 215 -4.97 8.74 5.01
C ALA A 215 -4.39 7.34 5.21
N CYS A 216 -4.40 6.83 6.45
CA CYS A 216 -3.99 5.46 6.75
C CYS A 216 -5.00 4.44 6.18
N GLY A 217 -6.28 4.81 6.19
CA GLY A 217 -7.41 4.08 5.65
C GLY A 217 -7.41 3.91 4.13
N ALA A 218 -6.53 4.61 3.39
CA ALA A 218 -6.31 4.32 1.97
C ALA A 218 -5.80 2.88 1.76
N CYS A 219 -5.03 2.35 2.73
CA CYS A 219 -4.42 1.02 2.67
C CYS A 219 -4.94 0.06 3.75
N HIS A 220 -5.18 0.57 4.97
CA HIS A 220 -5.62 -0.21 6.13
C HIS A 220 -7.13 -0.37 6.21
N TYR A 221 -7.77 -0.59 5.06
CA TYR A 221 -9.21 -0.68 4.91
C TYR A 221 -9.60 -1.86 4.03
N ARG A 222 -10.83 -2.35 4.25
CA ARG A 222 -11.52 -3.18 3.26
C ARG A 222 -12.93 -2.68 3.03
N THR A 223 -13.33 -2.71 1.77
CA THR A 223 -14.72 -2.46 1.37
C THR A 223 -15.61 -3.56 1.94
N ALA A 224 -16.66 -3.13 2.64
CA ALA A 224 -17.73 -4.03 3.04
C ALA A 224 -18.46 -4.59 1.81
N ALA A 225 -19.17 -5.71 1.99
CA ALA A 225 -19.95 -6.30 0.90
C ALA A 225 -20.98 -5.29 0.35
N PRO A 226 -21.30 -5.32 -0.96
CA PRO A 226 -22.33 -4.44 -1.52
C PRO A 226 -23.64 -4.52 -0.75
N GLY A 227 -24.17 -3.37 -0.34
CA GLY A 227 -25.39 -3.27 0.48
C GLY A 227 -25.19 -3.38 2.00
N ALA A 228 -23.94 -3.50 2.47
CA ALA A 228 -23.63 -3.42 3.89
C ALA A 228 -23.88 -2.01 4.46
N GLU A 229 -24.15 -1.94 5.75
CA GLU A 229 -24.22 -0.66 6.48
C GLU A 229 -22.87 0.07 6.45
N VAL A 230 -22.90 1.38 6.69
CA VAL A 230 -21.69 2.21 6.76
C VAL A 230 -20.83 1.72 7.95
N ASN A 231 -19.52 1.64 7.76
CA ASN A 231 -18.53 1.21 8.76
C ASN A 231 -18.71 -0.23 9.30
N VAL A 232 -19.29 -1.13 8.50
CA VAL A 232 -19.23 -2.57 8.80
C VAL A 232 -17.78 -3.05 8.72
N ILE A 233 -17.33 -3.77 9.74
CA ILE A 233 -16.04 -4.50 9.77
C ILE A 233 -16.22 -5.80 8.98
N PRO A 234 -15.58 -5.98 7.80
CA PRO A 234 -15.81 -7.17 7.00
C PRO A 234 -15.27 -8.47 7.63
N ALA A 235 -16.18 -9.35 8.05
CA ALA A 235 -15.85 -10.68 8.55
C ALA A 235 -16.12 -11.78 7.50
N GLY A 236 -15.43 -12.92 7.63
CA GLY A 236 -15.66 -14.12 6.83
C GLY A 236 -15.03 -15.36 7.43
N GLY A 237 -15.76 -16.48 7.44
CA GLY A 237 -15.26 -17.76 7.96
C GLY A 237 -14.94 -17.73 9.47
N GLY A 238 -15.66 -16.93 10.26
CA GLY A 238 -15.46 -16.80 11.70
C GLY A 238 -14.55 -15.63 12.13
N PHE A 239 -13.77 -15.06 11.20
CA PHE A 239 -12.75 -14.07 11.51
C PHE A 239 -13.04 -12.70 10.89
N ILE A 240 -12.50 -11.65 11.52
CA ILE A 240 -12.26 -10.36 10.85
C ILE A 240 -11.24 -10.60 9.73
N LYS A 241 -11.44 -10.01 8.55
CA LYS A 241 -10.43 -10.14 7.50
C LYS A 241 -9.25 -9.23 7.82
N HIS A 242 -8.04 -9.67 7.48
CA HIS A 242 -6.83 -8.88 7.69
C HIS A 242 -6.84 -7.56 6.89
N HIS A 243 -6.23 -6.50 7.45
CA HIS A 243 -6.12 -5.13 6.89
C HIS A 243 -7.36 -4.23 7.05
N GLU A 244 -8.11 -4.37 8.14
CA GLU A 244 -9.34 -3.60 8.41
C GLU A 244 -9.18 -2.63 9.59
N GLN A 245 -7.95 -2.30 9.98
CA GLN A 245 -7.70 -1.50 11.19
C GLN A 245 -8.42 -0.15 11.13
N TYR A 246 -8.58 0.43 9.95
CA TYR A 246 -9.35 1.65 9.78
C TYR A 246 -10.85 1.43 10.02
N ASN A 247 -11.44 0.35 9.49
CA ASN A 247 -12.84 -0.02 9.77
C ASN A 247 -13.06 -0.24 11.27
N GLU A 248 -12.16 -0.98 11.93
CA GLU A 248 -12.21 -1.28 13.36
C GLU A 248 -12.08 0.00 14.20
N HIS A 249 -11.17 0.90 13.81
CA HIS A 249 -10.96 2.19 14.46
C HIS A 249 -12.22 3.06 14.40
N LEU A 250 -12.84 3.18 13.23
CA LEU A 250 -14.08 3.94 13.04
C LEU A 250 -15.27 3.37 13.82
N ALA A 251 -15.28 2.07 14.09
CA ALA A 251 -16.31 1.41 14.91
C ALA A 251 -16.04 1.55 16.43
N SER A 252 -14.87 2.05 16.82
CA SER A 252 -14.45 2.13 18.22
C SER A 252 -14.79 3.47 18.89
N PRO A 253 -14.77 3.56 20.22
CA PRO A 253 -14.85 4.84 20.94
C PRO A 253 -13.71 5.82 20.60
N HIS A 254 -12.62 5.34 19.99
CA HIS A 254 -11.49 6.18 19.54
C HIS A 254 -11.64 6.69 18.11
N ALA A 255 -12.78 6.48 17.42
CA ALA A 255 -12.98 6.86 16.02
C ALA A 255 -12.61 8.32 15.68
N ASN A 256 -12.77 9.24 16.62
CA ASN A 256 -12.43 10.66 16.43
C ASN A 256 -10.93 10.98 16.63
N MET A 257 -10.12 10.00 17.01
CA MET A 257 -8.67 10.12 17.13
C MET A 257 -7.99 9.76 15.81
N LYS A 258 -6.80 10.31 15.59
CA LYS A 258 -5.95 9.94 14.46
C LYS A 258 -5.17 8.66 14.79
N CYS A 259 -4.83 7.85 13.80
CA CYS A 259 -3.95 6.68 13.99
C CYS A 259 -2.62 7.08 14.66
N VAL A 260 -2.07 8.22 14.22
CA VAL A 260 -0.81 8.77 14.75
C VAL A 260 -0.93 9.37 16.15
N THR A 261 -2.13 9.40 16.74
CA THR A 261 -2.30 9.76 18.16
C THR A 261 -1.50 8.78 19.03
N CYS A 262 -1.57 7.50 18.69
CA CYS A 262 -0.87 6.44 19.42
C CYS A 262 0.34 5.92 18.65
N HIS A 263 0.22 5.72 17.33
CA HIS A 263 1.26 5.07 16.54
C HIS A 263 2.28 6.05 15.94
N ASN A 264 3.55 5.68 15.97
CA ASN A 264 4.60 6.24 15.13
C ASN A 264 4.67 5.41 13.83
N PRO A 265 4.29 5.99 12.68
CA PRO A 265 4.22 5.25 11.41
C PRO A 265 5.60 4.87 10.85
N HIS A 266 6.67 5.46 11.37
CA HIS A 266 8.04 5.11 10.98
C HIS A 266 8.55 3.88 11.73
N LYS A 267 7.95 3.49 12.86
CA LYS A 267 8.47 2.37 13.65
C LYS A 267 7.86 1.04 13.25
N ARG A 268 8.57 -0.04 13.59
CA ARG A 268 8.01 -1.40 13.63
C ARG A 268 6.70 -1.41 14.42
N GLY A 269 5.69 -2.15 13.96
CA GLY A 269 4.37 -2.19 14.58
C GLY A 269 4.42 -2.54 16.07
N GLU A 270 5.31 -3.45 16.46
CA GLU A 270 5.56 -3.92 17.83
C GLU A 270 6.09 -2.83 18.77
N PHE A 271 6.73 -1.81 18.21
CA PHE A 271 7.37 -0.71 18.94
C PHE A 271 6.83 0.65 18.48
N SER A 272 5.62 0.66 17.89
CA SER A 272 5.06 1.85 17.27
C SER A 272 4.31 2.75 18.25
N ILE A 273 3.96 2.28 19.45
CA ILE A 273 3.28 3.13 20.44
C ILE A 273 4.22 4.24 20.89
N LYS A 274 3.76 5.49 20.79
CA LYS A 274 4.50 6.68 21.19
C LYS A 274 4.59 6.74 22.72
N GLU A 275 5.68 7.31 23.21
CA GLU A 275 5.84 7.60 24.64
C GLU A 275 4.68 8.46 25.15
N GLY A 276 4.09 8.10 26.30
CA GLY A 276 2.94 8.78 26.87
C GLY A 276 1.62 8.54 26.14
N ARG A 277 1.53 7.47 25.32
CA ARG A 277 0.34 7.05 24.58
C ARG A 277 -0.06 5.60 24.83
N GLU A 278 0.40 5.02 25.93
CA GLU A 278 -0.11 3.76 26.42
C GLU A 278 -1.56 3.92 26.89
N CYS A 279 -2.32 2.81 26.95
CA CYS A 279 -3.72 2.85 27.41
C CYS A 279 -3.84 3.51 28.79
N THR A 280 -2.87 3.25 29.67
CA THR A 280 -2.81 3.74 31.04
C THR A 280 -2.53 5.23 31.16
N ASP A 281 -2.00 5.87 30.12
CA ASP A 281 -1.72 7.32 30.10
C ASP A 281 -3.00 8.16 29.98
N CYS A 282 -4.05 7.60 29.38
CA CYS A 282 -5.36 8.23 29.24
C CYS A 282 -6.43 7.61 30.15
N HIS A 283 -6.41 6.28 30.34
CA HIS A 283 -7.38 5.55 31.16
C HIS A 283 -6.87 5.30 32.57
N THR A 284 -6.45 6.36 33.26
CA THR A 284 -5.77 6.28 34.57
C THR A 284 -6.60 5.60 35.66
N ASP A 285 -7.90 5.88 35.73
CA ASP A 285 -8.80 5.27 36.73
C ASP A 285 -8.99 3.77 36.46
N VAL A 286 -9.11 3.39 35.18
CA VAL A 286 -9.20 1.98 34.78
C VAL A 286 -7.90 1.27 35.09
N ALA A 287 -6.75 1.88 34.78
CA ALA A 287 -5.44 1.33 35.10
C ALA A 287 -5.25 1.12 36.61
N ALA A 288 -5.64 2.10 37.44
CA ALA A 288 -5.53 2.01 38.89
C ALA A 288 -6.41 0.90 39.47
N SER A 289 -7.63 0.72 38.95
CA SER A 289 -8.53 -0.37 39.36
C SER A 289 -8.06 -1.73 38.87
N TYR A 290 -7.62 -1.84 37.62
CA TYR A 290 -7.11 -3.07 37.03
C TYR A 290 -5.83 -3.57 37.72
N ALA A 291 -4.97 -2.66 38.19
CA ALA A 291 -3.77 -3.01 38.96
C ALA A 291 -4.05 -3.73 40.29
N MET A 292 -5.31 -3.76 40.75
CA MET A 292 -5.73 -4.51 41.93
C MET A 292 -6.37 -5.87 41.60
N ASP A 293 -6.49 -6.22 40.31
CA ASP A 293 -7.05 -7.48 39.85
C ASP A 293 -5.95 -8.54 39.67
N SER A 294 -6.28 -9.80 39.94
CA SER A 294 -5.38 -10.94 39.71
C SER A 294 -4.84 -11.03 38.28
N MET A 295 -5.59 -10.57 37.27
CA MET A 295 -5.14 -10.60 35.87
C MET A 295 -3.91 -9.70 35.65
N ALA A 296 -3.82 -8.58 36.39
CA ALA A 296 -2.64 -7.73 36.37
C ALA A 296 -1.42 -8.44 36.98
N ASP A 297 -1.61 -9.22 38.05
CA ASP A 297 -0.52 -10.00 38.68
C ASP A 297 0.06 -11.07 37.72
N TYR A 298 -0.77 -11.60 36.82
CA TYR A 298 -0.35 -12.55 35.78
C TYR A 298 0.18 -11.87 34.51
N GLY A 299 0.27 -10.54 34.48
CA GLY A 299 0.83 -9.78 33.36
C GLY A 299 -0.08 -9.67 32.14
N VAL A 300 -1.40 -9.85 32.30
CA VAL A 300 -2.37 -9.65 31.21
C VAL A 300 -2.47 -8.16 30.90
N GLU A 301 -2.19 -7.78 29.66
CA GLU A 301 -2.19 -6.41 29.17
C GLU A 301 -3.58 -5.99 28.67
N CYS A 302 -3.86 -4.68 28.63
CA CYS A 302 -5.14 -4.16 28.14
C CYS A 302 -5.48 -4.66 26.72
N LYS A 303 -4.46 -4.74 25.86
CA LYS A 303 -4.58 -5.18 24.46
C LYS A 303 -4.96 -6.65 24.32
N ASP A 304 -4.66 -7.49 25.30
CA ASP A 304 -4.98 -8.92 25.24
C ASP A 304 -6.50 -9.16 25.18
N CYS A 305 -7.28 -8.24 25.77
CA CYS A 305 -8.74 -8.29 25.76
C CYS A 305 -9.37 -7.28 24.79
N HIS A 306 -8.81 -6.07 24.70
CA HIS A 306 -9.41 -4.97 23.92
C HIS A 306 -8.92 -4.89 22.47
N MET A 307 -7.78 -5.51 22.15
CA MET A 307 -7.19 -5.56 20.81
C MET A 307 -6.63 -6.96 20.50
N PRO A 308 -7.42 -8.03 20.67
CA PRO A 308 -6.93 -9.39 20.51
C PRO A 308 -6.56 -9.66 19.05
N TYR A 309 -5.73 -10.69 18.81
CA TYR A 309 -5.45 -11.19 17.47
C TYR A 309 -6.68 -11.90 16.87
N ALA A 310 -7.68 -11.12 16.45
CA ALA A 310 -8.98 -11.57 15.96
C ALA A 310 -9.07 -11.67 14.42
N SER A 311 -7.97 -11.38 13.71
CA SER A 311 -7.91 -11.42 12.25
C SER A 311 -7.21 -12.66 11.73
N LYS A 312 -7.73 -13.22 10.62
CA LYS A 312 -7.09 -14.34 9.92
C LYS A 312 -5.98 -13.81 9.01
N SER A 313 -4.72 -14.10 9.35
CA SER A 313 -3.56 -13.86 8.50
C SER A 313 -2.95 -15.18 8.03
N ALA A 314 -3.19 -15.52 6.76
CA ALA A 314 -2.80 -16.79 6.12
C ALA A 314 -3.51 -18.02 6.72
N ASN A 315 -3.29 -18.32 8.00
CA ASN A 315 -3.86 -19.49 8.69
C ASN A 315 -4.85 -19.08 9.77
N GLN A 316 -5.75 -20.01 10.07
CA GLN A 316 -6.63 -19.99 11.23
C GLN A 316 -5.85 -20.56 12.42
N LEU A 317 -5.64 -19.76 13.48
CA LEU A 317 -4.81 -20.12 14.65
C LEU A 317 -5.65 -20.70 15.81
N GLY A 318 -6.95 -20.91 15.61
CA GLY A 318 -7.88 -21.47 16.60
C GLY A 318 -9.14 -22.05 15.93
N PRO A 319 -9.99 -22.80 16.64
CA PRO A 319 -11.17 -23.46 16.06
C PRO A 319 -12.30 -22.50 15.65
N TYR A 320 -12.20 -21.22 16.03
CA TYR A 320 -13.13 -20.15 15.71
C TYR A 320 -12.42 -19.03 14.99
#